data_AF-A0A1F5H246-F1
#
_entry.id   AF-A0A1F5H246-F1
#
_cell.length_a   1.000
_cell.length_b   1.000
_cell.length_c   1.000
_cell.angle_alpha   90.00
_cell.angle_beta   90.00
_cell.angle_gamma   90.00
#
_symmetry.space_group_name_H-M   'P 1'
#
loop_
_entity.id
_entity.type
_entity.pdbx_description
1 polymer ?
#
loop_
_entity_poly.entity_id
_entity_poly.type
_entity_poly.pdbx_seq_one_letter_code
_entity_poly.pdbx_strand_id
1 'polypeptide(L)'
;MSQGDPLIYNGFKMLRTQIYLPEYEYRKLKEKAKVADKTFAQVVREFIRVGLNQEESKTFKKKKTKLKPKMSGAEYLLEMAREAERLGFEGPPDSSVTVDEVLYGLKK
;
A
#
# COMPACT_ATOMS: atom_id res chain seq x y z
N MET A 1 -34.92 -11.49 -12.36
CA MET A 1 -33.84 -10.90 -13.18
C MET A 1 -32.84 -12.01 -13.50
N SER A 2 -32.85 -12.53 -14.74
CA SER A 2 -31.94 -13.59 -15.15
C SER A 2 -30.52 -13.03 -15.25
N GLN A 3 -29.61 -13.47 -14.39
CA GLN A 3 -28.19 -13.15 -14.54
C GLN A 3 -27.68 -13.93 -15.75
N GLY A 4 -27.46 -13.21 -16.85
CA GLY A 4 -26.99 -13.80 -18.10
C GLY A 4 -25.68 -14.55 -17.91
N ASP A 5 -25.52 -15.64 -18.66
CA ASP A 5 -24.40 -16.55 -18.52
C ASP A 5 -23.05 -15.83 -18.64
N PRO A 6 -22.06 -16.24 -17.82
CA PRO A 6 -20.74 -15.64 -17.83
C PRO A 6 -20.02 -15.91 -19.15
N LEU A 7 -19.45 -14.86 -19.75
CA LEU A 7 -18.61 -14.97 -20.94
C LEU A 7 -17.17 -15.30 -20.52
N ILE A 8 -16.56 -16.31 -21.12
CA ILE A 8 -15.14 -16.62 -20.90
C ILE A 8 -14.32 -15.84 -21.93
N TYR A 9 -13.43 -14.96 -21.46
CA TYR A 9 -12.53 -14.19 -22.32
C TYR A 9 -11.10 -14.28 -21.78
N ASN A 10 -10.16 -14.73 -22.60
CA ASN A 10 -8.75 -14.94 -22.23
C ASN A 10 -8.55 -15.72 -20.92
N GLY A 11 -9.39 -16.73 -20.66
CA GLY A 11 -9.32 -17.57 -19.45
C GLY A 11 -9.96 -16.96 -18.19
N PHE A 12 -10.52 -15.75 -18.27
CA PHE A 12 -11.21 -15.11 -17.15
C PHE A 12 -12.73 -15.14 -17.35
N LYS A 13 -13.44 -15.38 -16.24
CA LYS A 13 -14.90 -15.32 -16.16
C LYS A 13 -15.35 -13.85 -16.13
N MET A 14 -15.96 -13.37 -17.22
CA MET A 14 -16.52 -12.03 -17.30
C MET A 14 -18.02 -12.06 -17.04
N LEU A 15 -18.47 -11.17 -16.14
CA LEU A 15 -19.88 -10.95 -15.86
C LEU A 15 -20.42 -9.80 -16.72
N ARG A 16 -21.59 -9.98 -17.32
CA ARG A 16 -22.28 -8.91 -18.02
C ARG A 16 -23.00 -8.03 -17.01
N THR A 17 -22.60 -6.77 -16.93
CA THR A 17 -23.19 -5.77 -16.03
C THR A 17 -23.83 -4.64 -16.84
N GLN A 18 -25.03 -4.23 -16.45
CA GLN A 18 -25.67 -3.03 -16.96
C GLN A 18 -25.48 -1.92 -15.93
N ILE A 19 -24.89 -0.80 -16.34
CA ILE A 19 -24.67 0.37 -15.50
C ILE A 19 -25.32 1.58 -16.16
N TYR A 20 -25.97 2.42 -15.35
CA TYR A 20 -26.45 3.72 -15.80
C TYR A 20 -25.32 4.74 -15.60
N LEU A 21 -25.03 5.50 -16.66
CA LEU A 21 -24.04 6.56 -16.63
C LEU A 21 -24.73 7.89 -16.97
N PRO A 22 -24.41 8.99 -16.28
CA PRO A 22 -24.76 10.33 -16.71
C PRO A 22 -24.30 10.56 -18.16
N GLU A 23 -25.11 11.27 -18.94
CA GLU A 23 -24.85 11.49 -20.36
C GLU A 23 -23.48 12.12 -20.63
N TYR A 24 -23.10 13.08 -19.79
CA TYR A 24 -21.81 13.75 -19.84
C TYR A 24 -20.63 12.78 -19.73
N GLU A 25 -20.70 11.82 -18.81
CA GLU A 25 -19.64 10.83 -18.58
C GLU A 25 -19.56 9.84 -19.73
N TYR A 26 -20.71 9.40 -20.24
CA TYR A 26 -20.79 8.54 -21.42
C TYR A 26 -20.12 9.18 -22.64
N ARG A 27 -20.43 10.46 -22.92
CA ARG A 27 -19.83 11.20 -24.04
C ARG A 27 -18.31 11.31 -23.90
N LYS A 28 -17.83 11.69 -22.71
CA LYS A 28 -16.38 11.76 -22.42
C LYS A 28 -15.66 10.43 -22.59
N LEU A 29 -16.24 9.33 -22.11
CA LEU A 29 -15.65 8.01 -22.25
C LEU A 29 -15.60 7.57 -23.71
N LYS A 30 -16.61 7.93 -24.50
CA LYS A 30 -16.66 7.66 -25.95
C LYS A 30 -15.61 8.46 -26.73
N GLU A 31 -15.39 9.73 -26.37
CA GLU A 31 -14.32 10.55 -26.95
C GLU A 31 -12.94 9.97 -26.62
N LYS A 32 -12.71 9.58 -25.36
CA LYS A 32 -11.46 8.91 -24.96
C LYS A 32 -11.23 7.61 -25.72
N ALA A 33 -12.27 6.82 -25.93
CA ALA A 33 -12.20 5.58 -26.72
C ALA A 33 -11.77 5.84 -28.17
N LYS A 34 -12.30 6.90 -28.80
CA LYS A 34 -11.90 7.31 -30.14
C LYS A 34 -10.43 7.75 -30.19
N VAL A 35 -10.00 8.59 -29.24
CA VAL A 35 -8.63 9.12 -29.20
C VAL A 35 -7.60 8.01 -28.96
N ALA A 36 -7.94 7.02 -28.13
CA ALA A 36 -7.03 5.94 -27.76
C ALA A 36 -7.07 4.73 -28.70
N ASP A 37 -7.88 4.76 -29.77
CA ASP A 37 -8.17 3.63 -30.66
C ASP A 37 -8.56 2.34 -29.89
N LYS A 38 -9.43 2.50 -28.90
CA LYS A 38 -9.91 1.41 -28.04
C LYS A 38 -11.42 1.30 -28.11
N THR A 39 -11.93 0.11 -27.82
CA THR A 39 -13.37 -0.07 -27.63
C THR A 39 -13.84 0.65 -26.37
N PHE A 40 -15.08 1.16 -26.39
CA PHE A 40 -15.70 1.78 -25.21
C PHE A 40 -15.62 0.87 -23.97
N ALA A 41 -15.86 -0.43 -24.14
CA ALA A 41 -15.80 -1.40 -23.06
C ALA A 41 -14.38 -1.59 -22.49
N GLN A 42 -13.32 -1.53 -23.32
CA GLN A 42 -11.94 -1.54 -22.83
C GLN A 42 -11.65 -0.29 -21.98
N VAL A 43 -12.04 0.89 -22.44
CA VAL A 43 -11.84 2.14 -21.68
C VAL A 43 -12.57 2.12 -20.35
N VAL A 44 -13.82 1.66 -20.32
CA VAL A 44 -14.59 1.53 -19.07
C VAL A 44 -13.89 0.57 -18.10
N ARG A 45 -13.43 -0.60 -18.58
CA ARG A 45 -12.71 -1.56 -17.74
C ARG A 45 -11.39 -1.01 -17.20
N GLU A 46 -10.62 -0.31 -18.04
CA GLU A 46 -9.37 0.33 -17.61
C GLU A 46 -9.64 1.38 -16.53
N PHE A 47 -10.66 2.21 -16.72
CA PHE A 47 -11.02 3.26 -15.76
C PHE A 47 -11.44 2.66 -14.41
N ILE A 48 -12.28 1.63 -14.42
CA ILE A 48 -12.69 0.89 -13.22
C ILE A 48 -11.47 0.25 -12.55
N ARG A 49 -10.59 -0.41 -13.32
CA ARG A 49 -9.38 -1.05 -12.78
C ARG A 49 -8.45 -0.05 -12.10
N VAL A 50 -8.24 1.12 -12.72
CA VAL A 50 -7.41 2.19 -12.12
C VAL A 50 -8.06 2.71 -10.83
N GLY A 51 -9.37 2.95 -10.82
CA GLY A 51 -10.10 3.38 -9.63
C GLY A 51 -10.00 2.37 -8.48
N LEU A 52 -10.22 1.09 -8.76
CA LEU A 52 -10.11 0.01 -7.78
C LEU A 52 -8.68 -0.13 -7.24
N ASN A 53 -7.67 -0.13 -8.11
CA ASN A 53 -6.27 -0.21 -7.69
C ASN A 53 -5.86 0.99 -6.81
N GLN A 54 -6.37 2.19 -7.10
CA GLN A 54 -6.11 3.36 -6.27
C GLN A 54 -6.76 3.22 -4.89
N GLU A 55 -8.01 2.77 -4.81
CA GLU A 55 -8.71 2.51 -3.54
C GLU A 55 -8.04 1.37 -2.75
N GLU A 56 -7.63 0.30 -3.42
CA GLU A 56 -6.85 -0.77 -2.81
C GLU A 56 -5.53 -0.24 -2.29
N SER A 57 -4.77 0.55 -3.06
CA SER A 57 -3.50 1.12 -2.60
C SER A 57 -3.68 2.05 -1.39
N LYS A 58 -4.77 2.82 -1.31
CA LYS A 58 -5.13 3.61 -0.13
C LYS A 58 -5.47 2.71 1.07
N THR A 59 -6.18 1.62 0.83
CA THR A 59 -6.55 0.63 1.84
C THR A 59 -5.35 -0.14 2.36
N PHE A 60 -4.42 -0.53 1.49
CA PHE A 60 -3.14 -1.16 1.82
C PHE A 60 -2.22 -0.18 2.56
N LYS A 61 -2.18 1.10 2.20
CA LYS A 61 -1.46 2.12 2.98
C LYS A 61 -2.04 2.27 4.39
N LYS A 62 -3.37 2.26 4.55
CA LYS A 62 -4.02 2.27 5.87
C LYS A 62 -3.77 0.99 6.69
N LYS A 63 -3.64 -0.18 6.04
CA LYS A 63 -3.32 -1.45 6.71
C LYS A 63 -1.85 -1.60 7.09
N LYS A 64 -0.90 -1.09 6.28
CA LYS A 64 0.54 -1.17 6.57
C LYS A 64 0.95 -0.33 7.79
N THR A 65 0.22 0.73 8.12
CA THR A 65 0.46 1.49 9.36
C THR A 65 0.02 0.74 10.64
N LYS A 66 -0.72 -0.38 10.52
CA LYS A 66 -1.25 -1.15 11.66
C LYS A 66 -0.67 -2.55 11.83
N LEU A 67 0.38 -2.89 11.08
CA LEU A 67 1.05 -4.19 11.15
C LEU A 67 2.56 -3.99 11.34
N LYS A 68 2.96 -3.21 12.34
CA LYS A 68 4.22 -3.58 13.01
C LYS A 68 3.90 -4.81 13.85
N PRO A 69 4.68 -5.90 13.77
CA PRO A 69 4.50 -7.00 14.71
C PRO A 69 4.49 -6.42 16.13
N LYS A 70 3.64 -6.94 17.01
CA LYS A 70 3.68 -6.59 18.44
C LYS A 70 4.99 -7.13 19.00
N MET A 71 6.08 -6.40 18.77
CA MET A 71 7.37 -6.73 19.35
C MET A 71 7.29 -6.44 20.83
N SER A 72 7.79 -7.37 21.63
CA SER A 72 8.03 -7.11 23.05
C SER A 72 9.01 -5.94 23.18
N GLY A 73 8.92 -5.17 24.27
CA GLY A 73 9.87 -4.08 24.54
C GLY A 73 11.33 -4.55 24.47
N ALA A 74 11.61 -5.79 24.88
CA ALA A 74 12.94 -6.39 24.79
C ALA A 74 13.38 -6.68 23.33
N GLU A 75 12.45 -7.12 22.48
CA GLU A 75 12.75 -7.40 21.06
C GLU A 75 13.03 -6.11 20.30
N TYR A 76 12.29 -5.03 20.62
CA TYR A 76 12.52 -3.72 20.04
C TYR A 76 13.89 -3.15 20.42
N LEU A 77 14.28 -3.28 21.69
CA LEU A 77 15.60 -2.84 22.16
C LEU A 77 16.73 -3.63 21.48
N LEU A 78 16.55 -4.94 21.29
CA LEU A 78 17.52 -5.79 20.59
C LEU A 78 17.68 -5.40 19.11
N GLU A 79 16.57 -5.11 18.43
CA GLU A 79 16.59 -4.64 17.03
C GLU A 79 17.34 -3.31 16.91
N MET A 80 17.06 -2.36 17.81
CA MET A 80 17.74 -1.07 17.85
C MET A 80 19.24 -1.20 18.10
N ALA A 81 19.66 -2.10 19.00
CA ALA A 81 21.07 -2.35 19.28
C ALA A 81 21.81 -2.87 18.04
N ARG A 82 21.23 -3.85 17.32
CA ARG A 82 21.80 -4.39 16.08
C ARG A 82 21.90 -3.34 14.97
N GLU A 83 20.91 -2.47 14.86
CA GLU A 83 20.93 -1.40 13.87
C GLU A 83 21.99 -0.34 14.21
N ALA A 84 22.19 -0.03 15.49
CA ALA A 84 23.25 0.85 15.96
C ALA A 84 24.64 0.28 15.64
N GLU A 85 24.87 -1.01 15.90
CA GLU A 85 26.10 -1.72 15.52
C GLU A 85 26.34 -1.67 14.00
N ARG A 86 25.29 -1.88 13.20
CA ARG A 86 25.36 -1.83 11.72
C ARG A 86 25.76 -0.45 11.19
N LEU A 87 25.36 0.60 11.90
CA LEU A 87 25.71 1.99 11.59
C LEU A 87 27.08 2.40 12.15
N GLY A 88 27.79 1.49 12.81
CA GLY A 88 29.11 1.74 13.39
C GLY A 88 29.08 2.52 14.70
N PHE A 89 27.94 2.54 15.40
CA PHE A 89 27.88 3.07 16.75
C PHE A 89 28.37 2.00 17.72
N GLU A 90 29.38 2.36 18.51
CA GLU A 90 29.88 1.55 19.62
C GLU A 90 29.53 2.24 20.95
N GLY A 91 29.21 1.44 21.96
CA GLY A 91 29.00 1.95 23.31
C GLY A 91 30.32 2.38 23.97
N PRO A 92 30.28 3.27 24.98
CA PRO A 92 31.46 3.60 25.76
C PRO A 92 32.07 2.34 26.42
N PRO A 93 33.40 2.16 26.38
CA PRO A 93 34.08 0.94 26.81
C PRO A 93 33.81 0.58 28.29
N ASP A 94 33.65 1.59 29.16
CA ASP A 94 33.43 1.42 30.60
C ASP A 94 32.04 1.91 31.06
N SER A 95 31.04 1.82 30.18
CA SER A 95 29.67 2.26 30.44
C SER A 95 29.03 1.65 31.70
N SER A 96 29.50 0.50 32.17
CA SER A 96 29.02 -0.15 33.41
C SER A 96 29.61 0.45 34.69
N VAL A 97 30.78 1.11 34.60
CA VAL A 97 31.48 1.71 35.75
C VAL A 97 31.19 3.20 35.84
N THR A 98 31.08 3.87 34.70
CA THR A 98 30.88 5.33 34.62
C THR A 98 29.44 5.70 34.25
N VAL A 99 28.46 4.93 34.74
CA VAL A 99 27.03 5.11 34.39
C VAL A 99 26.57 6.55 34.62
N ASP A 100 26.90 7.13 35.78
CA ASP A 100 26.49 8.48 36.13
C ASP A 100 27.13 9.54 35.22
N GLU A 101 28.40 9.35 34.84
CA GLU A 101 29.12 10.25 33.94
C GLU A 101 28.55 10.17 32.52
N VAL A 102 28.20 8.97 32.06
CA VAL A 102 27.68 8.71 30.70
C VAL A 102 26.22 9.17 30.57
N LEU A 103 25.39 8.96 31.60
CA LEU A 103 23.97 9.33 31.56
C LEU A 103 23.72 10.79 31.91
N TYR A 104 24.48 11.36 32.86
CA TYR A 104 24.21 12.68 33.40
C TYR A 104 25.32 13.70 33.13
N GLY A 105 26.46 13.31 32.55
CA GLY A 105 27.57 14.22 32.24
C GLY A 105 28.28 14.79 33.47
N LEU A 106 28.00 14.23 34.65
CA LEU A 106 28.53 14.70 35.93
C LEU A 106 29.91 14.08 36.15
N LYS A 107 30.98 14.83 35.87
CA LYS A 107 32.32 14.49 36.38
C LYS A 107 32.32 14.69 37.89
N LYS A 108 32.77 13.68 38.63
CA LYS A 108 33.20 13.88 40.03
C LYS A 108 34.48 14.68 40.10
#